data_AF-A0AAW1IPG8-F1
#
_entry.id   AF-A0AAW1IPG8-F1
#
_cell.length_a   1.000
_cell.length_b   1.000
_cell.length_c   1.000
_cell.angle_alpha   90.00
_cell.angle_beta   90.00
_cell.angle_gamma   90.00
#
_symmetry.space_group_name_H-M   'P 1'
#
loop_
_entity.id
_entity.type
_entity.pdbx_description
1 polymer ?
#
loop_
_entity_poly.entity_id
_entity_poly.type
_entity_poly.pdbx_seq_one_letter_code
_entity_poly.pdbx_strand_id
1 'polypeptide(L)'
;MPHQDGPAYFPAAAILSLGSPVVMNFTPHVKLCEYDGTTKTDFQSLGNGETAQADTPQNFSLLLMPRSLLIFKDLAYSDYLHGIEDNTVQHYDGAVNLTTAQKDYEANEPVSSTNCTGSAMGSENVKVLHRMNTRISLTCRLVLKVRKNLIKI
;
A
#
# COMPACT_ATOMS: atom_id res chain seq x y z
N MET A 1 -3.68 -1.61 11.63
CA MET A 1 -3.92 -3.05 11.36
C MET A 1 -4.23 -3.26 9.88
N PRO A 2 -3.54 -4.18 9.19
CA PRO A 2 -3.82 -4.53 7.80
C PRO A 2 -5.22 -5.14 7.64
N HIS A 3 -6.00 -4.68 6.66
CA HIS A 3 -7.34 -5.19 6.38
C HIS A 3 -7.75 -4.93 4.92
N GLN A 4 -8.90 -5.48 4.52
CA GLN A 4 -9.56 -5.19 3.25
C GLN A 4 -10.94 -4.57 3.49
N ASP A 5 -11.36 -3.69 2.59
CA ASP A 5 -12.71 -3.17 2.59
C ASP A 5 -13.69 -4.26 2.12
N GLY A 6 -14.89 -4.29 2.72
CA GLY A 6 -15.90 -5.30 2.40
C GLY A 6 -16.40 -5.20 0.95
N PRO A 7 -16.92 -6.31 0.38
CA PRO A 7 -17.37 -6.35 -1.02
C PRO A 7 -18.54 -5.40 -1.33
N ALA A 8 -19.26 -4.93 -0.30
CA ALA A 8 -20.34 -3.96 -0.45
C ALA A 8 -19.90 -2.59 -1.00
N TYR A 9 -18.59 -2.29 -0.93
CA TYR A 9 -18.02 -1.01 -1.37
C TYR A 9 -17.20 -1.12 -2.67
N PHE A 10 -17.19 -2.30 -3.31
CA PHE A 10 -16.54 -2.51 -4.60
C PHE A 10 -17.10 -1.54 -5.66
N PRO A 11 -16.29 -0.97 -6.57
CA PRO A 11 -14.92 -1.38 -6.93
C PRO A 11 -13.77 -0.56 -6.33
N ALA A 12 -14.05 0.46 -5.54
CA ALA A 12 -13.02 1.43 -5.15
C ALA A 12 -13.33 2.13 -3.83
N ALA A 13 -12.27 2.59 -3.18
CA ALA A 13 -12.35 3.50 -2.05
C ALA A 13 -11.44 4.71 -2.27
N ALA A 14 -11.86 5.85 -1.73
CA ALA A 14 -11.09 7.08 -1.75
C ALA A 14 -10.86 7.59 -0.34
N ILE A 15 -9.65 8.09 -0.05
CA ILE A 15 -9.25 8.59 1.26
C ILE A 15 -8.66 9.98 1.09
N LEU A 16 -9.34 10.99 1.62
CA LEU A 16 -8.78 12.34 1.76
C LEU A 16 -8.00 12.42 3.07
N SER A 17 -6.72 12.80 3.01
CA SER A 17 -5.83 12.91 4.18
C SER A 17 -5.67 14.37 4.62
N LEU A 18 -5.83 14.65 5.92
CA LEU A 18 -5.80 15.99 6.51
C LEU A 18 -4.96 16.01 7.81
N GLY A 19 -4.44 17.18 8.16
CA GLY A 19 -3.71 17.40 9.43
C GLY A 19 -2.25 16.97 9.37
N SER A 20 -1.98 15.67 9.51
CA SER A 20 -0.61 15.12 9.63
C SER A 20 -0.35 14.01 8.59
N PRO A 21 0.87 13.89 8.05
CA PRO A 21 1.24 12.81 7.14
C PRO A 21 1.22 11.44 7.84
N VAL A 22 1.10 10.37 7.03
CA VAL A 22 1.21 8.99 7.49
C VAL A 22 1.70 8.07 6.37
N VAL A 23 2.40 7.00 6.72
CA VAL A 23 2.67 5.89 5.79
C VAL A 23 1.52 4.88 5.84
N MET A 24 0.99 4.54 4.68
CA MET A 24 0.01 3.49 4.48
C MET A 24 0.64 2.34 3.69
N ASN A 25 0.57 1.13 4.24
CA ASN A 25 1.18 -0.07 3.67
C ASN A 25 0.13 -0.89 2.94
N PHE A 26 0.50 -1.43 1.78
CA PHE A 26 -0.26 -2.39 0.98
C PHE A 26 0.53 -3.69 0.90
N THR A 27 -0.06 -4.77 1.38
CA THR A 27 0.54 -6.11 1.37
C THR A 27 -0.39 -7.08 0.65
N PRO A 28 0.09 -7.94 -0.27
CA PRO A 28 -0.76 -8.91 -0.96
C PRO A 28 -1.55 -9.78 0.02
N HIS A 29 -2.82 -10.03 -0.30
CA HIS A 29 -3.61 -11.03 0.40
C HIS A 29 -3.15 -12.43 0.00
N VAL A 30 -3.27 -13.42 0.90
CA VAL A 30 -2.87 -14.82 0.67
C VAL A 30 -3.46 -15.42 -0.63
N LYS A 31 -4.60 -14.91 -1.09
CA LYS A 31 -5.28 -15.35 -2.33
C LYS A 31 -4.47 -15.05 -3.58
N LEU A 32 -3.70 -13.96 -3.58
CA LEU A 32 -2.74 -13.64 -4.65
C LEU A 32 -1.51 -14.55 -4.59
N CYS A 33 -1.11 -14.97 -3.39
CA CYS A 33 0.05 -15.84 -3.20
C CYS A 33 -0.24 -17.31 -3.55
N GLU A 34 -1.50 -17.75 -3.48
CA GLU A 34 -1.92 -19.14 -3.79
C GLU A 34 -1.99 -19.44 -5.30
N TYR A 35 -2.09 -18.42 -6.17
CA TYR A 35 -2.19 -18.63 -7.62
C TYR A 35 -0.88 -19.15 -8.26
N ASP A 36 0.25 -19.06 -7.55
CA ASP A 36 1.56 -19.56 -8.00
C ASP A 36 1.83 -21.02 -7.57
N GLY A 37 0.83 -21.69 -6.96
CA GLY A 37 0.99 -22.99 -6.28
C GLY A 37 0.47 -24.24 -6.98
N THR A 38 -0.15 -24.16 -8.17
CA THR A 38 -0.72 -25.34 -8.85
C THR A 38 -0.59 -25.30 -10.38
N THR A 39 0.63 -25.53 -10.88
CA THR A 39 0.89 -26.41 -12.04
C THR A 39 2.33 -26.96 -11.96
N LYS A 40 2.60 -27.85 -11.01
CA LYS A 40 3.67 -28.84 -11.17
C LYS A 40 3.04 -30.14 -11.64
N THR A 41 2.72 -30.18 -12.93
CA THR A 41 2.44 -31.44 -13.63
C THR A 41 3.52 -31.59 -14.71
N ASP A 42 4.51 -32.42 -14.38
CA ASP A 42 5.38 -33.21 -15.24
C ASP A 42 5.49 -32.83 -16.73
N PHE A 43 6.49 -32.03 -17.08
CA PHE A 43 7.23 -32.22 -18.34
C PHE A 43 8.71 -31.88 -18.13
N GLN A 44 9.55 -32.92 -18.14
CA GLN A 44 11.00 -32.79 -18.33
C GLN A 44 11.31 -32.40 -19.77
N SER A 45 12.21 -31.42 -19.93
CA SER A 45 13.27 -31.29 -20.94
C SER A 45 13.27 -30.04 -21.82
N LEU A 46 14.41 -29.34 -21.70
CA LEU A 46 15.17 -28.59 -22.70
C LEU A 46 14.52 -27.39 -23.42
N GLY A 47 15.09 -26.20 -23.17
CA GLY A 47 15.09 -25.10 -24.14
C GLY A 47 15.46 -23.76 -23.52
N ASN A 48 16.60 -23.19 -23.93
CA ASN A 48 16.97 -21.80 -23.69
C ASN A 48 15.84 -20.83 -24.07
N GLY A 49 15.55 -19.85 -23.21
CA GLY A 49 14.68 -18.71 -23.53
C GLY A 49 14.39 -17.88 -22.29
N GLU A 50 14.87 -16.64 -22.30
CA GLU A 50 14.46 -15.48 -21.49
C GLU A 50 13.45 -15.76 -20.37
N THR A 51 13.93 -15.79 -19.12
CA THR A 51 13.07 -15.88 -17.95
C THR A 51 12.24 -14.60 -17.82
N ALA A 52 11.02 -14.63 -18.36
CA ALA A 52 9.96 -13.72 -17.96
C ALA A 52 9.76 -13.91 -16.45
N GLN A 53 10.30 -12.98 -15.67
CA GLN A 53 10.18 -12.93 -14.24
C GLN A 53 8.69 -12.87 -13.92
N ALA A 54 8.13 -13.93 -13.35
CA ALA A 54 6.75 -13.91 -12.89
C ALA A 54 6.64 -12.76 -11.87
N ASP A 55 5.78 -11.79 -12.15
CA ASP A 55 5.53 -10.62 -11.29
C ASP A 55 4.86 -11.10 -9.99
N THR A 56 5.68 -11.57 -9.05
CA THR A 56 5.20 -11.93 -7.72
C THR A 56 4.65 -10.66 -7.05
N PRO A 57 3.40 -10.68 -6.56
CA PRO A 57 2.80 -9.53 -5.88
C PRO A 57 3.72 -9.04 -4.75
N GLN A 58 4.16 -7.78 -4.85
CA GLN A 58 5.08 -7.18 -3.88
C GLN A 58 4.35 -6.24 -2.92
N ASN A 59 4.84 -6.16 -1.68
CA ASN A 59 4.46 -5.10 -0.75
C ASN A 59 4.87 -3.73 -1.28
N PHE A 60 4.06 -2.71 -1.01
CA PHE A 60 4.43 -1.34 -1.27
C PHE A 60 3.83 -0.39 -0.25
N SER A 61 4.44 0.78 -0.11
CA SER A 61 3.97 1.82 0.82
C SER A 61 3.66 3.11 0.07
N LEU A 62 2.73 3.89 0.64
CA LEU A 62 2.35 5.21 0.16
C LEU A 62 2.46 6.23 1.29
N LEU A 63 3.07 7.37 0.99
CA LEU A 63 3.19 8.48 1.92
C LEU A 63 1.99 9.42 1.71
N LEU A 64 1.04 9.42 2.64
CA LEU A 64 -0.19 10.20 2.55
C LEU A 64 0.01 11.56 3.20
N MET A 65 0.37 12.55 2.40
CA MET A 65 0.57 13.93 2.85
C MET A 65 -0.77 14.63 3.18
N PRO A 66 -0.79 15.64 4.06
CA PRO A 66 -1.98 16.48 4.26
C PRO A 66 -2.42 17.12 2.93
N ARG A 67 -3.74 17.16 2.69
CA ARG A 67 -4.39 17.63 1.45
C ARG A 67 -4.15 16.73 0.23
N SER A 68 -3.78 15.46 0.44
CA SER A 68 -3.72 14.46 -0.62
C SER A 68 -4.99 13.61 -0.67
N LEU A 69 -5.35 13.17 -1.88
CA LEU A 69 -6.43 12.22 -2.13
C LEU A 69 -5.83 10.90 -2.65
N LEU A 70 -5.98 9.83 -1.87
CA LEU A 70 -5.69 8.47 -2.31
C LEU A 70 -6.95 7.87 -2.91
N ILE A 71 -6.86 7.30 -4.11
CA ILE A 71 -7.90 6.47 -4.72
C ILE A 71 -7.27 5.13 -5.05
N PHE A 72 -7.83 4.04 -4.53
CA PHE A 72 -7.39 2.68 -4.86
C PHE A 72 -8.58 1.85 -5.33
N LYS A 73 -8.34 1.06 -6.37
CA LYS A 73 -9.33 0.29 -7.14
C LYS A 73 -8.69 -1.00 -7.65
N ASP A 74 -9.51 -1.84 -8.28
CA ASP A 74 -9.07 -3.09 -8.92
C ASP A 74 -8.26 -3.94 -7.92
N LEU A 75 -7.12 -4.50 -8.31
CA LEU A 75 -6.28 -5.37 -7.46
C LEU A 75 -5.90 -4.71 -6.12
N ALA A 76 -5.61 -3.40 -6.11
CA ALA A 76 -5.26 -2.70 -4.87
C ALA A 76 -6.43 -2.65 -3.87
N TYR A 77 -7.67 -2.78 -4.34
CA TYR A 77 -8.87 -2.87 -3.52
C TYR A 77 -9.21 -4.31 -3.13
N SER A 78 -9.22 -5.23 -4.11
CA SER A 78 -9.71 -6.60 -3.92
C SER A 78 -8.68 -7.58 -3.36
N ASP A 79 -7.40 -7.32 -3.62
CA ASP A 79 -6.35 -8.34 -3.47
C ASP A 79 -5.20 -7.90 -2.56
N TYR A 80 -5.15 -6.63 -2.15
CA TYR A 80 -4.19 -6.13 -1.18
C TYR A 80 -4.87 -5.84 0.16
N LEU A 81 -4.24 -6.28 1.24
CA LEU A 81 -4.49 -5.75 2.58
C LEU A 81 -3.85 -4.37 2.67
N HIS A 82 -4.58 -3.40 3.22
CA HIS A 82 -4.09 -2.06 3.44
C HIS A 82 -4.17 -1.68 4.91
N GLY A 83 -3.25 -0.84 5.37
CA GLY A 83 -3.24 -0.44 6.76
C GLY A 83 -2.27 0.67 7.09
N ILE A 84 -2.56 1.34 8.20
CA ILE A 84 -1.64 2.23 8.89
C ILE A 84 -1.17 1.49 10.14
N GLU A 85 0.14 1.54 10.38
CA GLU A 85 0.75 1.05 11.61
C GLU A 85 0.42 1.98 12.79
N ASP A 86 0.04 1.38 13.92
CA ASP A 86 -0.28 2.14 15.13
C ASP A 86 0.97 2.43 15.96
N ASN A 87 1.93 3.12 15.32
CA ASN A 87 3.18 3.53 15.91
C ASN A 87 3.36 5.04 15.73
N THR A 88 4.07 5.69 16.66
CA THR A 88 4.46 7.11 16.55
C THR A 88 5.60 7.31 15.55
N VAL A 89 6.36 6.26 15.27
CA VAL A 89 7.47 6.22 14.31
C VAL A 89 7.17 5.14 13.28
N GLN A 90 7.14 5.52 12.00
CA GLN A 90 6.86 4.61 10.89
C GLN A 90 8.11 4.46 10.03
N HIS A 91 8.59 3.24 9.91
CA HIS A 91 9.70 2.88 9.04
C HIS A 91 9.17 2.48 7.66
N TYR A 92 9.83 2.91 6.61
CA TYR A 92 9.46 2.54 5.24
C TYR A 92 10.70 2.53 4.33
N ASP A 93 10.86 1.47 3.55
CA ASP A 93 12.02 1.28 2.66
C ASP A 93 11.88 2.08 1.35
N GLY A 94 10.68 2.58 1.10
CA GLY A 94 10.33 3.40 -0.04
C GLY A 94 8.84 3.71 -0.03
N ALA A 95 8.44 4.79 -0.69
CA ALA A 95 7.04 5.06 -0.97
C ALA A 95 6.88 5.31 -2.47
N VAL A 96 5.86 4.73 -3.08
CA VAL A 96 5.65 4.83 -4.53
C VAL A 96 5.53 6.29 -4.99
N ASN A 97 5.03 7.17 -4.12
CA ASN A 97 4.82 8.59 -4.38
C ASN A 97 5.86 9.52 -3.71
N LEU A 98 7.05 9.00 -3.40
CA LEU A 98 8.04 9.78 -2.63
C LEU A 98 8.53 11.04 -3.35
N THR A 99 8.73 10.95 -4.67
CA THR A 99 9.21 12.07 -5.49
C THR A 99 8.22 13.23 -5.56
N THR A 100 6.91 12.96 -5.50
CA THR A 100 5.87 14.00 -5.45
C THR A 100 5.68 14.52 -4.03
N ALA A 101 5.66 13.63 -3.04
CA ALA A 101 5.50 14.02 -1.63
C ALA A 101 6.63 14.93 -1.12
N GLN A 102 7.87 14.72 -1.59
CA GLN A 102 9.02 15.53 -1.19
C GLN A 102 8.94 16.97 -1.73
N LYS A 103 8.47 17.16 -2.97
CA LYS A 103 8.29 18.50 -3.57
C LYS A 103 7.26 19.35 -2.85
N ASP A 104 6.20 18.72 -2.34
CA ASP A 104 5.13 19.42 -1.63
C ASP A 104 5.52 19.78 -0.17
N TYR A 105 6.50 19.07 0.41
CA TYR A 105 6.90 19.23 1.81
C TYR A 105 8.14 20.12 2.01
N GLU A 106 9.12 20.09 1.10
CA GLU A 106 10.31 20.97 1.15
C GLU A 106 9.96 22.47 1.06
N ALA A 107 8.76 22.81 0.59
CA ALA A 107 8.26 24.18 0.58
C ALA A 107 7.79 24.69 1.96
N ASN A 108 7.66 23.84 3.00
CA ASN A 108 6.97 24.24 4.23
C ASN A 108 7.61 23.85 5.58
N GLU A 109 8.57 22.92 5.71
CA GLU A 109 9.38 22.72 6.94
C GLU A 109 10.54 21.71 6.68
N PRO A 110 11.72 21.86 7.30
CA PRO A 110 12.88 21.01 7.05
C PRO A 110 12.71 19.62 7.68
N VAL A 111 12.67 18.58 6.85
CA VAL A 111 12.84 17.21 7.33
C VAL A 111 14.27 17.06 7.82
N SER A 112 14.44 16.75 9.10
CA SER A 112 15.65 16.06 9.55
C SER A 112 15.64 14.68 8.91
N SER A 113 16.21 14.58 7.69
CA SER A 113 16.84 13.35 7.27
C SER A 113 17.98 13.15 8.25
N THR A 114 17.78 12.35 9.29
CA THR A 114 18.90 11.86 10.09
C THR A 114 19.69 10.94 9.17
N ASN A 115 20.61 11.52 8.41
CA ASN A 115 21.68 10.77 7.78
C ASN A 115 22.53 10.26 8.95
N CYS A 116 22.24 9.05 9.41
CA CYS A 116 23.12 8.33 10.32
C CYS A 116 24.41 8.00 9.56
N THR A 117 25.30 8.98 9.40
CA THR A 117 26.65 8.74 8.86
C THR A 117 27.45 8.00 9.92
N GLY A 118 27.43 6.68 9.83
CA GLY A 118 28.15 5.76 10.71
C GLY A 118 28.34 4.39 10.05
N SER A 119 29.18 4.37 9.01
CA SER A 119 30.00 3.25 8.51
C SER A 119 29.61 1.81 8.91
N ALA A 120 29.04 1.03 7.98
CA ALA A 120 29.49 -0.32 7.57
C ALA A 120 28.43 -1.03 6.69
N MET A 121 28.88 -1.54 5.53
CA MET A 121 28.28 -2.53 4.61
C MET A 121 26.79 -2.91 4.79
N GLY A 122 25.96 -2.53 3.79
CA GLY A 122 24.74 -3.26 3.43
C GLY A 122 23.40 -2.76 3.98
N SER A 123 23.35 -1.62 4.68
CA SER A 123 22.07 -1.11 5.20
C SER A 123 21.30 -0.38 4.11
N GLU A 124 20.18 -0.95 3.69
CA GLU A 124 19.13 -0.22 2.97
C GLU A 124 18.81 1.07 3.75
N ASN A 125 18.72 2.20 3.06
CA ASN A 125 18.41 3.50 3.69
C ASN A 125 16.92 3.53 4.08
N VAL A 126 16.58 2.85 5.17
CA VAL A 126 15.22 2.84 5.74
C VAL A 126 14.84 4.27 6.11
N LYS A 127 13.79 4.80 5.48
CA LYS A 127 13.28 6.14 5.77
C LYS A 127 12.33 6.08 6.96
N VAL A 128 12.27 7.18 7.70
CA VAL A 128 11.51 7.26 8.95
C VAL A 128 10.56 8.46 8.91
N LEU A 129 9.29 8.21 9.23
CA LEU A 129 8.27 9.25 9.42
C LEU A 129 7.82 9.29 10.88
N HIS A 130 7.91 10.47 11.50
CA HIS A 130 7.39 10.71 12.84
C HIS A 130 5.97 11.28 12.80
N ARG A 131 5.02 10.59 13.43
CA ARG A 131 3.62 11.03 13.57
C ARG A 131 3.48 11.94 14.79
N MET A 132 3.72 13.22 14.59
CA MET A 132 3.74 14.22 15.68
C MET A 132 2.36 14.77 16.04
N ASN A 133 1.44 14.83 15.07
CA ASN A 133 0.17 15.54 15.20
C ASN A 133 -1.03 14.63 14.87
N THR A 134 -2.22 15.05 15.29
CA THR A 134 -3.46 14.37 14.93
C THR A 134 -3.69 14.40 13.42
N ARG A 135 -3.84 13.21 12.83
CA ARG A 135 -4.28 13.02 11.45
C ARG A 135 -5.78 12.79 11.40
N ILE A 136 -6.45 13.41 10.45
CA ILE A 136 -7.86 13.15 10.12
C ILE A 136 -7.91 12.55 8.72
N SER A 137 -8.73 11.52 8.50
CA SER A 137 -9.04 11.02 7.16
C SER A 137 -10.52 10.90 6.92
N LEU A 138 -10.96 11.31 5.73
CA LEU A 138 -12.31 11.09 5.23
C LEU A 138 -12.27 9.98 4.19
N THR A 139 -12.93 8.86 4.49
CA THR A 139 -13.02 7.71 3.58
C THR A 139 -14.36 7.72 2.87
N CYS A 140 -14.33 7.90 1.55
CA CYS A 140 -15.49 7.89 0.68
C CYS A 140 -15.60 6.53 -0.01
N ARG A 141 -16.79 5.92 0.04
CA ARG A 141 -17.10 4.62 -0.55
C ARG A 141 -18.43 4.68 -1.27
N LEU A 142 -18.55 3.94 -2.38
CA LEU A 142 -19.81 3.80 -3.10
C LEU A 142 -20.54 2.56 -2.59
N VAL A 143 -21.78 2.73 -2.12
CA VAL A 143 -22.65 1.60 -1.74
C VAL A 143 -23.70 1.41 -2.83
N LEU A 144 -23.60 0.34 -3.59
CA LEU A 144 -24.61 0.00 -4.60
C LEU A 144 -25.88 -0.48 -3.90
N LYS A 145 -27.02 0.16 -4.21
CA LYS A 145 -28.33 -0.29 -3.74
C LYS A 145 -28.72 -1.58 -4.46
N VAL A 146 -28.55 -2.72 -3.80
CA VAL A 146 -29.14 -3.99 -4.27
C VAL A 146 -30.65 -3.93 -3.99
N ARG A 147 -31.49 -3.82 -5.02
CA ARG A 147 -32.95 -3.93 -4.83
C ARG A 147 -33.28 -5.35 -4.38
N LYS A 148 -34.00 -5.44 -3.26
CA LYS A 148 -34.37 -6.67 -2.55
C LYS A 148 -35.24 -7.58 -3.42
N ASN A 149 -34.68 -8.70 -3.86
CA ASN A 149 -35.39 -9.96 -4.13
C ASN A 149 -34.51 -11.17 -3.72
N LEU A 150 -33.56 -10.98 -2.81
CA LEU A 150 -32.53 -11.98 -2.48
C LEU A 150 -32.89 -12.91 -1.31
N ILE A 151 -34.11 -12.85 -0.78
CA ILE A 151 -34.63 -13.87 0.13
C ILE A 151 -35.98 -14.33 -0.41
N LYS A 152 -35.96 -15.45 -1.14
CA LYS A 152 -37.12 -16.34 -1.16
C LYS A 152 -36.98 -17.20 0.09
N ILE A 153 -37.87 -16.94 1.07
CA ILE A 153 -38.11 -17.85 2.20
C ILE A 153 -38.77 -19.10 1.64
#